data_AF-A0A2E7D5P6-F1
#
_entry.id   AF-A0A2E7D5P6-F1
#
_cell.length_a   1.000
_cell.length_b   1.000
_cell.length_c   1.000
_cell.angle_alpha   90.00
_cell.angle_beta   90.00
_cell.angle_gamma   90.00
#
_symmetry.space_group_name_H-M   'P 1'
#
loop_
_entity.id
_entity.type
_entity.pdbx_description
1 polymer ?
#
loop_
_entity_poly.entity_id
_entity_poly.type
_entity_poly.pdbx_seq_one_letter_code
_entity_poly.pdbx_strand_id
1 'polypeptide(L)'
;MQKQPKIYRRTMLRGSGALLALPYLEAMMPASTLALPQPQLTPRMGIFYLGMGMNVRQFFPNDFGPNFTTTRILKPLEEHRGDFAVLSGTYLTDGGGHKGTYCFTTGIEREKKQAISFDQIVADAIGKDTRFPSLQMSIERGTGFSGADLAILAWNRQGVPLPAQNDPTVLFDRLFRPPTAEQKLRQSTDFRQRKSVLDLVREDAARLNKKLGKTDQQQLDQYFNSVRELERELERQVQWSSKSKPNPELEGIGDYATPTETFGSGARTNFTRGITLS
;
A
#
# COMPACT_ATOMS: atom_id res chain seq x y z
N MET A 1 -5.93 -3.60 -41.64
CA MET A 1 -5.32 -3.11 -40.38
C MET A 1 -4.98 -1.64 -40.53
N GLN A 2 -5.70 -0.74 -39.85
CA GLN A 2 -5.31 0.67 -39.79
C GLN A 2 -4.10 0.82 -38.86
N LYS A 3 -3.02 1.46 -39.35
CA LYS A 3 -1.86 1.80 -38.51
C LYS A 3 -2.27 2.89 -37.52
N GLN A 4 -2.22 2.61 -36.22
CA GLN A 4 -2.43 3.64 -35.21
C GLN A 4 -1.30 4.70 -35.29
N PRO A 5 -1.63 6.01 -35.22
CA PRO A 5 -0.62 7.07 -35.25
C PRO A 5 0.26 7.02 -34.00
N LYS A 6 1.57 6.95 -34.16
CA LYS A 6 2.55 6.98 -33.06
C LYS A 6 2.67 8.40 -32.52
N ILE A 7 2.01 8.70 -31.40
CA ILE A 7 2.18 9.96 -30.69
C ILE A 7 3.32 9.80 -29.67
N TYR A 8 4.30 10.72 -29.70
CA TYR A 8 5.44 10.67 -28.78
C TYR A 8 5.08 11.29 -27.42
N ARG A 9 5.69 10.80 -26.33
CA ARG A 9 5.49 11.31 -24.95
C ARG A 9 5.79 12.80 -24.76
N ARG A 10 6.59 13.39 -25.66
CA ARG A 10 6.97 14.82 -25.63
C ARG A 10 6.10 15.69 -26.54
N THR A 11 4.99 15.15 -27.04
CA THR A 11 4.07 15.90 -27.87
C THR A 11 3.39 16.96 -27.00
N MET A 12 3.40 18.21 -27.44
CA MET A 12 2.72 19.32 -26.78
C MET A 12 1.61 19.83 -27.69
N LEU A 13 0.49 20.23 -27.11
CA LEU A 13 -0.52 21.00 -27.81
C LEU A 13 0.04 22.42 -28.01
N ARG A 14 0.13 22.84 -29.28
CA ARG A 14 0.61 24.17 -29.67
C ARG A 14 -0.58 25.03 -30.04
N GLY A 15 -0.79 26.11 -29.29
CA GLY A 15 -1.74 27.18 -29.62
C GLY A 15 -1.02 28.51 -29.77
N SER A 16 -1.74 29.56 -30.14
CA SER A 16 -1.23 30.93 -30.32
C SER A 16 -0.75 31.53 -28.99
N GLY A 17 0.45 31.16 -28.54
CA GLY A 17 1.12 31.70 -27.35
C GLY A 17 1.22 30.76 -26.14
N ALA A 18 0.73 29.52 -26.23
CA ALA A 18 0.81 28.55 -25.12
C ALA A 18 1.23 27.16 -25.59
N LEU A 19 2.06 26.51 -24.76
CA LEU A 19 2.40 25.10 -24.87
C LEU A 19 1.78 24.38 -23.68
N LEU A 20 0.87 23.45 -23.95
CA LEU A 20 0.34 22.55 -22.92
C LEU A 20 0.93 21.16 -23.12
N ALA A 21 1.55 20.62 -22.08
CA ALA A 21 1.98 19.24 -22.07
C ALA A 21 0.75 18.34 -22.18
N LEU A 22 0.79 17.36 -23.09
CA LEU A 22 -0.27 16.36 -23.16
C LEU A 22 -0.15 15.43 -21.94
N PRO A 23 -1.27 15.15 -21.23
CA PRO A 23 -1.30 14.07 -20.27
C PRO A 23 -1.00 12.74 -20.97
N TYR A 24 -0.53 11.74 -20.23
CA TYR A 24 -0.20 10.44 -20.79
C TYR A 24 -1.45 9.78 -21.38
N LEU A 25 -1.52 9.66 -22.70
CA LEU A 25 -2.65 9.05 -23.41
C LEU A 25 -2.33 7.59 -23.73
N GLU A 26 -3.35 6.71 -23.71
CA GLU A 26 -3.18 5.30 -24.08
C GLU A 26 -2.63 5.12 -25.51
N ALA A 27 -2.92 6.06 -26.42
CA ALA A 27 -2.36 6.09 -27.78
C ALA A 27 -0.83 6.27 -27.83
N MET A 28 -0.19 6.64 -26.71
CA MET A 28 1.27 6.73 -26.57
C MET A 28 1.90 5.43 -26.01
N MET A 29 1.10 4.41 -25.69
CA MET A 29 1.60 3.11 -25.26
C MET A 29 2.04 2.28 -26.47
N PRO A 30 3.18 1.56 -26.39
CA PRO A 30 3.58 0.66 -27.47
C PRO A 30 2.51 -0.42 -27.68
N ALA A 31 2.04 -0.63 -28.90
CA ALA A 31 1.07 -1.70 -29.20
C ALA A 31 1.54 -3.11 -28.75
N SER A 32 2.86 -3.30 -28.56
CA SER A 32 3.47 -4.51 -28.04
C SER A 32 3.27 -4.73 -26.53
N THR A 33 2.86 -3.72 -25.75
CA THR A 33 2.49 -3.90 -24.33
C THR A 33 1.08 -4.45 -24.15
N LEU A 34 0.24 -4.46 -25.20
CA LEU A 34 -1.13 -4.97 -25.15
C LEU A 34 -1.26 -6.45 -25.55
N ALA A 35 -0.19 -7.09 -26.04
CA ALA A 35 -0.30 -8.38 -26.75
C ALA A 35 0.69 -9.47 -26.32
N LEU A 36 1.46 -9.29 -25.25
CA LEU A 36 2.25 -10.39 -24.69
C LEU A 36 1.53 -10.96 -23.48
N PRO A 37 1.07 -12.23 -23.52
CA PRO A 37 0.73 -12.96 -22.31
C PRO A 37 2.03 -13.24 -21.58
N GLN A 38 2.51 -12.26 -20.82
CA GLN A 38 3.49 -12.54 -19.78
C GLN A 38 2.80 -13.38 -18.70
N PRO A 39 3.51 -14.34 -18.06
CA PRO A 39 3.01 -14.90 -16.82
C PRO A 39 2.68 -13.71 -15.93
N GLN A 40 1.41 -13.58 -15.58
CA GLN A 40 0.89 -12.42 -14.88
C GLN A 40 1.42 -12.46 -13.45
N LEU A 41 2.70 -12.10 -13.27
CA LEU A 41 3.30 -11.90 -11.98
C LEU A 41 2.38 -10.93 -11.24
N THR A 42 1.82 -11.39 -10.13
CA THR A 42 0.93 -10.54 -9.34
C THR A 42 1.74 -9.33 -8.88
N PRO A 43 1.45 -8.12 -9.37
CA PRO A 43 2.29 -6.97 -9.06
C PRO A 43 2.19 -6.66 -7.57
N ARG A 44 3.33 -6.29 -6.98
CA ARG A 44 3.44 -5.95 -5.55
C ARG A 44 4.11 -4.59 -5.44
N MET A 45 3.69 -3.81 -4.45
CA MET A 45 4.27 -2.51 -4.15
C MET A 45 4.73 -2.47 -2.70
N GLY A 46 5.97 -2.06 -2.48
CA GLY A 46 6.50 -1.73 -1.16
C GLY A 46 6.59 -0.22 -0.99
N ILE A 47 6.10 0.29 0.15
CA ILE A 47 6.22 1.70 0.51
C ILE A 47 6.95 1.75 1.85
N PHE A 48 8.02 2.54 1.91
CA PHE A 48 8.89 2.64 3.06
C PHE A 48 8.97 4.09 3.53
N TYR A 49 8.62 4.31 4.80
CA TYR A 49 8.86 5.58 5.47
C TYR A 49 10.22 5.52 6.18
N LEU A 50 11.15 6.38 5.78
CA LEU A 50 12.52 6.40 6.32
C LEU A 50 12.71 7.40 7.47
N GLY A 51 11.66 8.15 7.83
CA GLY A 51 11.68 9.10 8.94
C GLY A 51 12.81 10.13 8.87
N MET A 52 13.30 10.54 10.04
CA MET A 52 14.39 11.52 10.18
C MET A 52 15.79 10.88 10.18
N GLY A 53 15.90 9.58 9.92
CA GLY A 53 17.18 8.84 10.01
C GLY A 53 18.07 8.93 8.78
N MET A 54 17.57 9.48 7.66
CA MET A 54 18.31 9.52 6.40
C MET A 54 19.15 10.79 6.25
N ASN A 55 20.43 10.62 5.91
CA ASN A 55 21.27 11.75 5.53
C ASN A 55 20.88 12.25 4.13
N VAL A 56 19.94 13.20 4.07
CA VAL A 56 19.40 13.77 2.83
C VAL A 56 20.47 14.41 1.93
N ARG A 57 21.57 14.92 2.51
CA ARG A 57 22.69 15.52 1.75
C ARG A 57 23.47 14.49 0.93
N GLN A 58 23.38 13.20 1.30
CA GLN A 58 24.04 12.09 0.61
C GLN A 58 23.02 11.16 -0.10
N PHE A 59 21.75 11.54 -0.13
CA PHE A 59 20.70 10.81 -0.83
C PHE A 59 20.43 11.42 -2.21
N PHE A 60 20.10 12.71 -2.27
CA PHE A 60 19.69 13.35 -3.52
C PHE A 60 20.90 13.70 -4.43
N PRO A 61 20.88 13.30 -5.71
CA PRO A 61 21.81 13.80 -6.72
C PRO A 61 21.72 15.32 -6.88
N ASN A 62 22.82 15.95 -7.30
CA ASN A 62 22.84 17.40 -7.59
C ASN A 62 22.40 17.72 -9.03
N ASP A 63 22.51 16.74 -9.92
CA ASP A 63 22.19 16.80 -11.34
C ASP A 63 20.93 16.02 -11.67
N PHE A 64 20.29 16.36 -12.79
CA PHE A 64 19.03 15.78 -13.24
C PHE A 64 19.20 14.98 -14.53
N GLY A 65 18.25 14.08 -14.79
CA GLY A 65 18.17 13.29 -16.01
C GLY A 65 18.44 11.81 -15.77
N PRO A 66 18.33 10.96 -16.81
CA PRO A 66 18.45 9.50 -16.67
C PRO A 66 19.84 9.05 -16.19
N ASN A 67 20.86 9.88 -16.40
CA ASN A 67 22.25 9.58 -16.07
C ASN A 67 22.79 10.48 -14.93
N PHE A 68 21.91 10.89 -14.00
CA PHE A 68 22.32 11.70 -12.84
C PHE A 68 23.48 11.04 -12.09
N THR A 69 24.35 11.81 -11.46
CA THR A 69 25.49 11.29 -10.72
C THR A 69 25.02 10.63 -9.42
N THR A 70 25.32 9.34 -9.26
CA THR A 70 24.85 8.58 -8.10
C THR A 70 25.55 9.00 -6.82
N THR A 71 24.76 9.17 -5.78
CA THR A 71 25.22 9.54 -4.44
C THR A 71 25.64 8.31 -3.63
N ARG A 72 26.31 8.52 -2.49
CA ARG A 72 26.76 7.43 -1.63
C ARG A 72 25.62 6.48 -1.20
N ILE A 73 24.45 7.01 -0.85
CA ILE A 73 23.31 6.19 -0.38
C ILE A 73 22.68 5.42 -1.55
N LEU A 74 22.70 5.98 -2.76
CA LEU A 74 22.13 5.36 -3.96
C LEU A 74 23.12 4.43 -4.67
N LYS A 75 24.40 4.41 -4.30
CA LYS A 75 25.45 3.59 -4.93
C LYS A 75 25.09 2.10 -5.07
N PRO A 76 24.45 1.43 -4.07
CA PRO A 76 24.03 0.04 -4.23
C PRO A 76 22.96 -0.17 -5.31
N LEU A 77 22.24 0.89 -5.73
CA LEU A 77 21.22 0.82 -6.76
C LEU A 77 21.76 1.10 -8.17
N GLU A 78 23.06 1.37 -8.33
CA GLU A 78 23.65 1.68 -9.64
C GLU A 78 23.46 0.55 -10.66
N GLU A 79 23.44 -0.70 -10.20
CA GLU A 79 23.18 -1.86 -11.07
C GLU A 79 21.74 -1.88 -11.64
N HIS A 80 20.83 -1.12 -11.03
CA HIS A 80 19.43 -0.98 -11.43
C HIS A 80 19.14 0.32 -12.21
N ARG A 81 20.17 0.94 -12.81
CA ARG A 81 20.00 2.14 -13.64
C ARG A 81 18.93 1.95 -14.72
N GLY A 82 18.02 2.91 -14.80
CA GLY A 82 16.86 2.85 -15.70
C GLY A 82 15.62 2.22 -15.06
N ASP A 83 15.78 1.45 -13.98
CA ASP A 83 14.69 0.79 -13.25
C ASP A 83 14.27 1.53 -11.97
N PHE A 84 15.01 2.59 -11.57
CA PHE A 84 14.61 3.47 -10.47
C PHE A 84 14.75 4.95 -10.84
N ALA A 85 13.98 5.79 -10.15
CA ALA A 85 14.05 7.23 -10.25
C ALA A 85 14.16 7.85 -8.85
N VAL A 86 14.86 8.98 -8.78
CA VAL A 86 14.95 9.79 -7.57
C VAL A 86 14.12 11.05 -7.79
N LEU A 87 13.09 11.22 -6.97
CA LEU A 87 12.24 12.41 -7.00
C LEU A 87 12.68 13.34 -5.89
N SER A 88 13.14 14.53 -6.26
CA SER A 88 13.57 15.59 -5.33
C SER A 88 12.70 16.84 -5.48
N GLY A 89 12.77 17.75 -4.51
CA GLY A 89 12.02 19.01 -4.55
C GLY A 89 10.55 18.89 -4.11
N THR A 90 10.14 17.72 -3.60
CA THR A 90 8.85 17.52 -2.95
C THR A 90 8.97 17.78 -1.45
N TYR A 91 8.03 18.54 -0.90
CA TYR A 91 7.91 18.79 0.53
C TYR A 91 6.44 18.81 0.92
N LEU A 92 6.15 18.52 2.19
CA LEU A 92 4.81 18.74 2.75
C LEU A 92 4.68 20.23 3.05
N THR A 93 3.61 20.87 2.55
CA THR A 93 3.30 22.27 2.86
C THR A 93 2.85 22.43 4.31
N ASP A 94 2.09 21.45 4.81
CA ASP A 94 1.49 21.45 6.14
C ASP A 94 1.73 20.08 6.81
N GLY A 95 2.04 20.08 8.11
CA GLY A 95 2.40 18.86 8.87
C GLY A 95 3.86 18.44 8.75
N GLY A 96 4.17 17.20 9.16
CA GLY A 96 5.53 16.62 9.11
C GLY A 96 6.25 16.53 10.46
N GLY A 97 7.58 16.65 10.44
CA GLY A 97 8.44 16.58 11.63
C GLY A 97 8.62 15.15 12.18
N HIS A 98 8.94 15.03 13.47
CA HIS A 98 9.10 13.73 14.15
C HIS A 98 7.83 12.85 14.09
N LYS A 99 6.68 13.45 13.80
CA LYS A 99 5.36 12.80 13.66
C LYS A 99 4.88 12.77 12.20
N GLY A 100 5.81 12.93 11.24
CA GLY A 100 5.51 13.00 9.81
C GLY A 100 4.94 11.71 9.21
N THR A 101 5.01 10.58 9.93
CA THR A 101 4.33 9.32 9.58
C THR A 101 2.85 9.51 9.30
N TYR A 102 2.18 10.35 10.09
CA TYR A 102 0.72 10.54 10.02
C TYR A 102 0.24 10.99 8.64
N CYS A 103 0.95 11.94 8.03
CA CYS A 103 0.61 12.56 6.75
C CYS A 103 1.35 11.94 5.56
N PHE A 104 2.19 10.94 5.79
CA PHE A 104 3.11 10.41 4.79
C PHE A 104 2.42 9.90 3.52
N THR A 105 1.31 9.18 3.66
CA THR A 105 0.59 8.54 2.53
C THR A 105 -0.68 9.26 2.10
N THR A 106 -1.07 10.33 2.80
CA THR A 106 -2.25 11.15 2.50
C THR A 106 -1.90 12.57 2.08
N GLY A 107 -0.76 13.10 2.53
CA GLY A 107 -0.43 14.52 2.43
C GLY A 107 -1.35 15.44 3.26
N ILE A 108 -2.19 14.87 4.13
CA ILE A 108 -3.17 15.61 4.92
C ILE A 108 -2.63 15.81 6.33
N GLU A 109 -2.61 17.05 6.78
CA GLU A 109 -2.20 17.44 8.13
C GLU A 109 -2.99 16.72 9.23
N ARG A 110 -2.33 16.48 10.38
CA ARG A 110 -2.87 15.68 11.50
C ARG A 110 -4.20 16.16 12.04
N GLU A 111 -4.37 17.47 12.13
CA GLU A 111 -5.56 18.10 12.71
C GLU A 111 -6.75 18.14 11.73
N LYS A 112 -6.56 17.64 10.51
CA LYS A 112 -7.60 17.56 9.48
C LYS A 112 -8.10 16.12 9.32
N LYS A 113 -9.37 16.00 8.91
CA LYS A 113 -9.98 14.72 8.59
C LYS A 113 -9.19 14.04 7.47
N GLN A 114 -8.68 12.86 7.77
CA GLN A 114 -7.92 12.04 6.82
C GLN A 114 -8.84 11.45 5.75
N ALA A 115 -8.23 10.89 4.71
CA ALA A 115 -8.90 10.24 3.60
C ALA A 115 -8.15 8.96 3.21
N ILE A 116 -8.61 8.28 2.16
CA ILE A 116 -7.90 7.12 1.61
C ILE A 116 -6.44 7.47 1.32
N SER A 117 -5.52 6.64 1.80
CA SER A 117 -4.11 6.81 1.51
C SER A 117 -3.73 6.23 0.14
N PHE A 118 -2.67 6.75 -0.48
CA PHE A 118 -2.21 6.30 -1.80
C PHE A 118 -1.94 4.79 -1.85
N ASP A 119 -1.37 4.22 -0.80
CA ASP A 119 -1.12 2.77 -0.71
C ASP A 119 -2.41 1.95 -0.74
N GLN A 120 -3.51 2.46 -0.17
CA GLN A 120 -4.82 1.80 -0.23
C GLN A 120 -5.49 1.98 -1.60
N ILE A 121 -5.27 3.11 -2.28
CA ILE A 121 -5.71 3.26 -3.69
C ILE A 121 -5.04 2.20 -4.57
N VAL A 122 -3.73 1.96 -4.37
CA VAL A 122 -3.01 0.91 -5.10
C VAL A 122 -3.49 -0.48 -4.68
N ALA A 123 -3.71 -0.73 -3.38
CA ALA A 123 -4.25 -2.00 -2.90
C ALA A 123 -5.63 -2.33 -3.52
N ASP A 124 -6.49 -1.34 -3.72
CA ASP A 124 -7.76 -1.48 -4.43
C ASP A 124 -7.56 -1.88 -5.91
N ALA A 125 -6.48 -1.40 -6.54
CA ALA A 125 -6.19 -1.67 -7.95
C ALA A 125 -5.53 -3.04 -8.18
N ILE A 126 -4.48 -3.36 -7.43
CA ILE A 126 -3.63 -4.54 -7.66
C ILE A 126 -3.78 -5.65 -6.61
N GLY A 127 -4.35 -5.34 -5.44
CA GLY A 127 -4.48 -6.28 -4.33
C GLY A 127 -5.64 -7.27 -4.49
N LYS A 128 -6.36 -7.29 -5.62
CA LYS A 128 -7.49 -8.22 -5.84
C LYS A 128 -7.04 -9.67 -5.94
N ASP A 129 -5.85 -9.87 -6.51
CA ASP A 129 -5.30 -11.20 -6.79
C ASP A 129 -4.36 -11.69 -5.67
N THR A 130 -4.34 -11.01 -4.52
CA THR A 130 -3.52 -11.38 -3.35
C THR A 130 -4.36 -11.78 -2.14
N ARG A 131 -3.82 -12.72 -1.34
CA ARG A 131 -4.43 -13.14 -0.06
C ARG A 131 -4.63 -11.96 0.89
N PHE A 132 -3.66 -11.07 0.93
CA PHE A 132 -3.68 -9.84 1.74
C PHE A 132 -3.54 -8.65 0.77
N PRO A 133 -4.54 -7.75 0.68
CA PRO A 133 -4.48 -6.61 -0.24
C PRO A 133 -3.41 -5.60 0.16
N SER A 134 -3.17 -5.48 1.46
CA SER A 134 -2.18 -4.60 2.06
C SER A 134 -1.68 -5.19 3.38
N LEU A 135 -0.44 -4.85 3.75
CA LEU A 135 0.19 -5.24 5.00
C LEU A 135 0.87 -4.00 5.59
N GLN A 136 0.35 -3.53 6.73
CA GLN A 136 0.91 -2.40 7.44
C GLN A 136 1.94 -2.89 8.46
N MET A 137 3.16 -2.39 8.34
CA MET A 137 4.28 -2.74 9.20
C MET A 137 4.93 -1.48 9.74
N SER A 138 5.20 -1.43 11.04
CA SER A 138 5.89 -0.30 11.66
C SER A 138 6.72 -0.77 12.85
N ILE A 139 7.55 0.12 13.40
CA ILE A 139 8.30 -0.09 14.64
C ILE A 139 7.34 -0.18 15.83
N GLU A 140 6.25 0.58 15.80
CA GLU A 140 5.19 0.57 16.82
C GLU A 140 3.95 -0.17 16.30
N ARG A 141 3.30 -0.94 17.18
CA ARG A 141 2.07 -1.66 16.85
C ARG A 141 0.85 -0.76 17.00
N GLY A 142 -0.15 -0.99 16.16
CA GLY A 142 -1.50 -0.47 16.32
C GLY A 142 -1.80 0.71 15.42
N THR A 143 -2.76 1.52 15.85
CA THR A 143 -3.37 2.60 15.06
C THR A 143 -2.94 3.98 15.53
N GLY A 144 -1.94 4.07 16.42
CA GLY A 144 -1.44 5.33 16.98
C GLY A 144 -2.40 6.11 17.87
N PHE A 145 -3.65 5.65 18.06
CA PHE A 145 -4.63 6.27 18.96
C PHE A 145 -4.15 6.36 20.43
N SER A 146 -3.12 5.60 20.81
CA SER A 146 -2.44 5.67 22.11
C SER A 146 -1.30 6.69 22.19
N GLY A 147 -1.15 7.59 21.20
CA GLY A 147 -0.04 8.55 21.11
C GLY A 147 1.21 8.02 20.39
N ALA A 148 1.13 6.80 19.86
CA ALA A 148 2.15 6.15 19.03
C ALA A 148 2.07 6.66 17.59
N ASP A 149 2.47 7.91 17.34
CA ASP A 149 2.34 8.56 16.03
C ASP A 149 3.14 7.80 14.94
N LEU A 150 4.17 7.05 15.30
CA LEU A 150 4.97 6.24 14.36
C LEU A 150 4.27 4.95 13.91
N ALA A 151 3.18 4.53 14.56
CA ALA A 151 2.42 3.35 14.17
C ALA A 151 1.51 3.57 12.94
N ILE A 152 1.26 4.82 12.54
CA ILE A 152 0.28 5.13 11.50
C ILE A 152 0.98 5.38 10.16
N LEU A 153 0.70 4.52 9.17
CA LEU A 153 1.24 4.65 7.82
C LEU A 153 0.18 4.62 6.71
N ALA A 154 -1.03 4.12 7.00
CA ALA A 154 -2.06 3.89 6.00
C ALA A 154 -3.45 4.22 6.53
N TRP A 155 -4.33 4.63 5.64
CA TRP A 155 -5.65 5.17 5.95
C TRP A 155 -6.70 4.57 5.01
N ASN A 156 -7.80 4.07 5.56
CA ASN A 156 -8.90 3.57 4.75
C ASN A 156 -9.72 4.71 4.11
N ARG A 157 -10.77 4.37 3.36
CA ARG A 157 -11.58 5.34 2.59
C ARG A 157 -12.30 6.38 3.46
N GLN A 158 -12.51 6.08 4.72
CA GLN A 158 -13.17 6.94 5.70
C GLN A 158 -12.18 7.77 6.51
N GLY A 159 -10.86 7.65 6.23
CA GLY A 159 -9.83 8.34 6.99
C GLY A 159 -9.56 7.72 8.36
N VAL A 160 -9.82 6.42 8.52
CA VAL A 160 -9.50 5.66 9.72
C VAL A 160 -8.11 5.03 9.56
N PRO A 161 -7.21 5.16 10.55
CA PRO A 161 -5.87 4.61 10.46
C PRO A 161 -5.91 3.08 10.49
N LEU A 162 -5.16 2.45 9.60
CA LEU A 162 -5.02 0.99 9.55
C LEU A 162 -3.97 0.51 10.57
N PRO A 163 -4.24 -0.57 11.31
CA PRO A 163 -3.33 -1.04 12.36
C PRO A 163 -2.04 -1.62 11.78
N ALA A 164 -0.89 -1.06 12.18
CA ALA A 164 0.40 -1.63 11.87
C ALA A 164 0.75 -2.80 12.80
N GLN A 165 1.48 -3.78 12.25
CA GLN A 165 2.09 -4.87 13.00
C GLN A 165 3.60 -4.64 13.11
N ASN A 166 4.17 -4.88 14.28
CA ASN A 166 5.60 -4.74 14.54
C ASN A 166 6.29 -6.05 14.92
N ASP A 167 5.53 -7.13 15.15
CA ASP A 167 6.05 -8.45 15.48
C ASP A 167 6.26 -9.29 14.19
N PRO A 168 7.51 -9.60 13.81
CA PRO A 168 7.82 -10.44 12.65
C PRO A 168 7.26 -11.86 12.76
N THR A 169 7.17 -12.43 13.97
CA THR A 169 6.63 -13.77 14.20
C THR A 169 5.15 -13.82 13.84
N VAL A 170 4.39 -12.81 14.28
CA VAL A 170 2.97 -12.68 13.96
C VAL A 170 2.76 -12.49 12.46
N LEU A 171 3.61 -11.69 11.80
CA LEU A 171 3.55 -11.51 10.34
C LEU A 171 3.88 -12.81 9.60
N PHE A 172 4.93 -13.50 10.00
CA PHE A 172 5.35 -14.76 9.39
C PHE A 172 4.26 -15.82 9.53
N ASP A 173 3.71 -16.01 10.72
CA ASP A 173 2.61 -16.95 10.95
C ASP A 173 1.37 -16.57 10.12
N ARG A 174 1.06 -15.28 10.05
CA ARG A 174 -0.04 -14.78 9.20
C ARG A 174 0.20 -15.09 7.73
N LEU A 175 1.42 -15.00 7.22
CA LEU A 175 1.75 -15.20 5.81
C LEU A 175 1.93 -16.68 5.42
N PHE A 176 2.59 -17.47 6.27
CA PHE A 176 3.11 -18.79 5.89
C PHE A 176 2.53 -19.94 6.71
N ARG A 177 2.23 -19.75 8.00
CA ARG A 177 1.74 -20.86 8.84
C ARG A 177 0.35 -21.35 8.37
N PRO A 178 0.20 -22.60 7.91
CA PRO A 178 -1.10 -23.12 7.50
C PRO A 178 -2.05 -23.21 8.70
N PRO A 179 -3.34 -22.89 8.52
CA PRO A 179 -4.31 -23.04 9.61
C PRO A 179 -4.55 -24.52 9.92
N THR A 180 -4.73 -24.84 11.20
CA THR A 180 -5.11 -26.18 11.65
C THR A 180 -6.51 -26.55 11.15
N ALA A 181 -6.84 -27.85 11.13
CA ALA A 181 -8.18 -28.30 10.73
C ALA A 181 -9.28 -27.66 11.59
N GLU A 182 -9.05 -27.51 12.89
CA GLU A 182 -9.95 -26.82 13.81
C GLU A 182 -10.11 -25.33 13.46
N GLN A 183 -9.01 -24.64 13.16
CA GLN A 183 -9.05 -23.23 12.75
C GLN A 183 -9.81 -23.03 11.44
N LYS A 184 -9.64 -23.93 10.46
CA LYS A 184 -10.42 -23.91 9.21
C LYS A 184 -11.91 -24.11 9.48
N LEU A 185 -12.27 -25.06 10.36
CA LEU A 185 -13.66 -25.31 10.71
C LEU A 185 -14.30 -24.09 11.39
N ARG A 186 -13.64 -23.53 12.41
CA ARG A 186 -14.08 -22.31 13.11
C ARG A 186 -14.22 -21.13 12.16
N GLN A 187 -13.25 -20.92 11.26
CA GLN A 187 -13.32 -19.83 10.28
C GLN A 187 -14.52 -19.98 9.33
N SER A 188 -14.85 -21.21 8.93
CA SER A 188 -16.01 -21.48 8.08
C SER A 188 -17.36 -21.25 8.78
N THR A 189 -17.45 -21.54 10.09
CA THR A 189 -18.65 -21.30 10.88
C THR A 189 -18.83 -19.82 11.16
N ASP A 190 -17.76 -19.14 11.57
CA ASP A 190 -17.76 -17.69 11.84
C ASP A 190 -18.12 -16.89 10.59
N PHE A 191 -17.61 -17.30 9.42
CA PHE A 191 -17.96 -16.68 8.15
C PHE A 191 -19.47 -16.77 7.86
N ARG A 192 -20.07 -17.96 7.99
CA ARG A 192 -21.52 -18.14 7.72
C ARG A 192 -22.37 -17.28 8.64
N GLN A 193 -22.01 -17.19 9.91
CA GLN A 193 -22.69 -16.35 10.88
C GLN A 193 -22.56 -14.86 10.53
N ARG A 194 -21.33 -14.39 10.27
CA ARG A 194 -21.08 -12.99 9.93
C ARG A 194 -21.80 -12.58 8.65
N LYS A 195 -21.78 -13.41 7.61
CA LYS A 195 -22.49 -13.13 6.36
C LYS A 195 -24.01 -12.97 6.58
N SER A 196 -24.62 -13.89 7.35
CA SER A 196 -26.06 -13.80 7.69
C SER A 196 -26.41 -12.51 8.43
N VAL A 197 -25.56 -12.11 9.40
CA VAL A 197 -25.75 -10.86 10.14
C VAL A 197 -25.63 -9.64 9.22
N LEU A 198 -24.64 -9.63 8.31
CA LEU A 198 -24.45 -8.52 7.36
C LEU A 198 -25.62 -8.41 6.38
N ASP A 199 -26.13 -9.54 5.88
CA ASP A 199 -27.30 -9.57 5.00
C ASP A 199 -28.53 -8.97 5.72
N LEU A 200 -28.78 -9.36 6.97
CA LEU A 200 -29.87 -8.81 7.79
C LEU A 200 -29.70 -7.29 8.03
N VAL A 201 -28.51 -6.85 8.45
CA VAL A 201 -28.21 -5.43 8.69
C VAL A 201 -28.39 -4.61 7.42
N ARG A 202 -27.99 -5.14 6.26
CA ARG A 202 -28.13 -4.48 4.97
C ARG A 202 -29.60 -4.28 4.60
N GLU A 203 -30.45 -5.28 4.81
CA GLU A 203 -31.89 -5.19 4.55
C GLU A 203 -32.56 -4.17 5.47
N ASP A 204 -32.26 -4.22 6.77
CA ASP A 204 -32.83 -3.32 7.77
C ASP A 204 -32.44 -1.87 7.51
N ALA A 205 -31.16 -1.63 7.25
CA ALA A 205 -30.66 -0.30 6.97
C ALA A 205 -31.19 0.22 5.61
N ALA A 206 -31.41 -0.63 4.60
CA ALA A 206 -32.04 -0.21 3.34
C ALA A 206 -33.50 0.23 3.54
N ARG A 207 -34.24 -0.41 4.46
CA ARG A 207 -35.59 0.04 4.84
C ARG A 207 -35.56 1.36 5.61
N LEU A 208 -34.57 1.55 6.48
CA LEU A 208 -34.39 2.78 7.24
C LEU A 208 -34.01 3.95 6.34
N ASN A 209 -33.12 3.75 5.36
CA ASN A 209 -32.65 4.80 4.44
C ASN A 209 -33.80 5.49 3.69
N LYS A 210 -34.88 4.75 3.38
CA LYS A 210 -36.10 5.28 2.73
C LYS A 210 -36.91 6.24 3.62
N LYS A 211 -36.70 6.21 4.93
CA LYS A 211 -37.44 7.00 5.94
C LYS A 211 -36.64 8.19 6.48
N LEU A 212 -35.34 8.25 6.19
CA LEU A 212 -34.42 9.26 6.72
C LEU A 212 -34.39 10.53 5.85
N GLY A 213 -34.13 11.67 6.48
CA GLY A 213 -33.82 12.92 5.79
C GLY A 213 -32.40 12.93 5.22
N LYS A 214 -32.11 13.84 4.27
CA LYS A 214 -30.83 13.87 3.52
C LYS A 214 -29.57 13.85 4.40
N THR A 215 -29.58 14.53 5.54
CA THR A 215 -28.44 14.59 6.46
C THR A 215 -28.17 13.24 7.12
N ASP A 216 -29.22 12.55 7.56
CA ASP A 216 -29.08 11.23 8.20
C ASP A 216 -28.72 10.14 7.17
N GLN A 217 -29.19 10.27 5.93
CA GLN A 217 -28.78 9.42 4.82
C GLN A 217 -27.26 9.45 4.61
N GLN A 218 -26.63 10.63 4.72
CA GLN A 218 -25.17 10.74 4.59
C GLN A 218 -24.41 10.00 5.69
N GLN A 219 -24.92 9.98 6.93
CA GLN A 219 -24.31 9.20 8.00
C GLN A 219 -24.54 7.70 7.83
N LEU A 220 -25.72 7.31 7.38
CA LEU A 220 -26.04 5.93 7.06
C LEU A 220 -25.15 5.41 5.91
N ASP A 221 -24.87 6.24 4.90
CA ASP A 221 -23.98 5.92 3.79
C ASP A 221 -22.54 5.67 4.25
N GLN A 222 -22.04 6.43 5.23
CA GLN A 222 -20.73 6.17 5.84
C GLN A 222 -20.70 4.81 6.54
N TYR A 223 -21.75 4.48 7.31
CA TYR A 223 -21.90 3.18 7.94
C TYR A 223 -21.92 2.04 6.92
N PHE A 224 -22.67 2.19 5.83
CA PHE A 224 -22.74 1.20 4.75
C PHE A 224 -21.41 0.96 4.05
N ASN A 225 -20.60 2.00 3.86
CA ASN A 225 -19.28 1.83 3.30
C ASN A 225 -18.38 0.98 4.21
N SER A 226 -18.43 1.19 5.52
CA SER A 226 -17.70 0.36 6.50
C SER A 226 -18.19 -1.10 6.51
N VAL A 227 -19.51 -1.32 6.40
CA VAL A 227 -20.09 -2.67 6.27
C VAL A 227 -19.58 -3.37 5.02
N ARG A 228 -19.56 -2.66 3.88
CA ARG A 228 -19.12 -3.20 2.60
C ARG A 228 -17.63 -3.56 2.57
N GLU A 229 -16.80 -2.80 3.27
CA GLU A 229 -15.39 -3.15 3.47
C GLU A 229 -15.25 -4.48 4.23
N LEU A 230 -16.06 -4.69 5.26
CA LEU A 230 -16.07 -5.93 6.03
C LEU A 230 -16.56 -7.13 5.21
N GLU A 231 -17.60 -6.95 4.38
CA GLU A 231 -18.07 -7.97 3.43
C GLU A 231 -16.96 -8.40 2.47
N ARG A 232 -16.25 -7.44 1.85
CA ARG A 232 -15.15 -7.71 0.92
C ARG A 232 -14.00 -8.46 1.59
N GLU A 233 -13.68 -8.11 2.83
CA GLU A 233 -12.65 -8.81 3.60
C GLU A 233 -13.07 -10.27 3.90
N LEU A 234 -14.33 -10.50 4.26
CA LEU A 234 -14.86 -11.85 4.49
C LEU A 234 -14.88 -12.71 3.21
N GLU A 235 -15.35 -12.15 2.10
CA GLU A 235 -15.37 -12.85 0.80
C GLU A 235 -13.96 -13.28 0.39
N ARG A 236 -12.98 -12.40 0.57
CA ARG A 236 -11.57 -12.70 0.31
C ARG A 236 -11.06 -13.81 1.21
N GLN A 237 -11.34 -13.75 2.51
CA GLN A 237 -10.91 -14.82 3.43
C GLN A 237 -11.44 -16.18 2.99
N VAL A 238 -12.68 -16.26 2.49
CA VAL A 238 -13.23 -17.49 1.91
C VAL A 238 -12.49 -17.93 0.65
N GLN A 239 -12.32 -17.02 -0.32
CA GLN A 239 -11.62 -17.33 -1.58
C GLN A 239 -10.20 -17.86 -1.35
N TRP A 240 -9.53 -17.36 -0.31
CA TRP A 240 -8.17 -17.75 0.03
C TRP A 240 -8.08 -18.85 1.10
N SER A 241 -9.19 -19.24 1.72
CA SER A 241 -9.23 -20.31 2.74
C SER A 241 -8.90 -21.70 2.16
N SER A 242 -9.32 -21.95 0.93
CA SER A 242 -9.08 -23.21 0.20
C SER A 242 -7.72 -23.26 -0.49
N LYS A 243 -7.12 -22.09 -0.76
CA LYS A 243 -5.78 -21.98 -1.33
C LYS A 243 -4.73 -22.26 -0.26
N SER A 244 -3.76 -23.11 -0.56
CA SER A 244 -2.61 -23.33 0.33
C SER A 244 -1.79 -22.04 0.51
N LYS A 245 -1.15 -21.89 1.66
CA LYS A 245 -0.13 -20.86 1.86
C LYS A 245 1.18 -21.31 1.18
N PRO A 246 1.99 -20.38 0.67
CA PRO A 246 3.28 -20.73 0.09
C PRO A 246 4.22 -21.28 1.18
N ASN A 247 5.12 -22.18 0.78
CA ASN A 247 6.23 -22.62 1.63
C ASN A 247 7.41 -21.67 1.39
N PRO A 248 7.86 -20.88 2.37
CA PRO A 248 8.96 -19.96 2.17
C PRO A 248 10.28 -20.72 2.01
N GLU A 249 11.12 -20.28 1.09
CA GLU A 249 12.53 -20.69 1.04
C GLU A 249 13.26 -20.02 2.22
N LEU A 250 13.76 -20.81 3.16
CA LEU A 250 14.44 -20.32 4.37
C LEU A 250 15.97 -20.45 4.29
N GLU A 251 16.49 -21.04 3.21
CA GLU A 251 17.93 -21.25 3.05
C GLU A 251 18.67 -19.91 2.92
N GLY A 252 19.70 -19.69 3.73
CA GLY A 252 20.47 -18.44 3.73
C GLY A 252 19.76 -17.22 4.35
N ILE A 253 18.54 -17.39 4.86
CA ILE A 253 17.86 -16.41 5.71
C ILE A 253 18.35 -16.65 7.13
N GLY A 254 19.21 -15.77 7.64
CA GLY A 254 19.83 -15.92 8.96
C GLY A 254 18.81 -16.10 10.09
N ASP A 255 19.24 -16.72 11.19
CA ASP A 255 18.41 -16.89 12.38
C ASP A 255 18.19 -15.54 13.08
N TYR A 256 17.07 -14.89 12.79
CA TYR A 256 16.65 -13.65 13.41
C TYR A 256 16.21 -13.81 14.89
N ALA A 257 16.32 -15.00 15.48
CA ALA A 257 16.12 -15.19 16.92
C ALA A 257 17.24 -14.52 17.74
N THR A 258 18.40 -14.26 17.13
CA THR A 258 19.45 -13.44 17.73
C THR A 258 19.42 -12.04 17.10
N PRO A 259 19.32 -10.97 17.91
CA PRO A 259 19.55 -9.62 17.40
C PRO A 259 20.95 -9.61 16.75
N THR A 260 21.03 -9.29 15.46
CA THR A 260 22.32 -8.95 14.84
C THR A 260 23.01 -7.93 15.74
N GLU A 261 24.25 -8.23 16.16
CA GLU A 261 25.01 -7.41 17.08
C GLU A 261 24.81 -5.93 16.74
N THR A 262 24.36 -5.17 17.73
CA THR A 262 24.14 -3.74 17.62
C THR A 262 25.37 -3.08 17.03
N PHE A 263 25.30 -2.64 15.77
CA PHE A 263 26.21 -1.60 15.28
C PHE A 263 26.07 -0.42 16.24
N GLY A 264 27.19 -0.07 16.88
CA GLY A 264 27.26 0.73 18.11
C GLY A 264 26.19 1.82 18.25
N SER A 265 25.45 1.74 19.36
CA SER A 265 24.64 2.75 20.08
C SER A 265 24.03 3.98 19.36
N GLY A 266 23.87 4.00 18.04
CA GLY A 266 23.42 5.21 17.32
C GLY A 266 22.59 4.98 16.05
N ALA A 267 22.42 3.74 15.58
CA ALA A 267 21.70 3.47 14.33
C ALA A 267 20.66 2.36 14.51
N ARG A 268 19.47 2.70 15.04
CA ARG A 268 18.28 1.88 14.87
C ARG A 268 17.66 2.21 13.51
N THR A 269 18.18 1.64 12.43
CA THR A 269 17.45 1.49 11.16
C THR A 269 18.15 0.46 10.28
N ASN A 270 17.34 -0.30 9.55
CA ASN A 270 17.63 -1.09 8.34
C ASN A 270 17.54 -2.61 8.51
N PHE A 271 16.33 -3.13 8.27
CA PHE A 271 16.16 -4.44 7.65
C PHE A 271 15.51 -4.26 6.28
N THR A 272 16.27 -4.57 5.22
CA THR A 272 15.72 -4.83 3.90
C THR A 272 16.56 -5.91 3.23
N ARG A 273 16.23 -7.18 3.50
CA ARG A 273 16.34 -8.24 2.50
C ARG A 273 14.91 -8.53 2.09
N GLY A 274 14.57 -8.17 0.85
CA GLY A 274 13.23 -8.39 0.30
C GLY A 274 12.94 -9.89 0.25
N ILE A 275 11.77 -10.29 0.75
CA ILE A 275 11.20 -11.60 0.47
C ILE A 275 10.76 -11.55 -1.00
N THR A 276 11.52 -12.19 -1.88
CA THR A 276 11.05 -12.47 -3.23
C THR A 276 10.02 -13.59 -3.11
N LEU A 277 8.73 -13.23 -3.14
CA LEU A 277 7.67 -14.21 -3.30
C LEU A 277 7.59 -14.57 -4.79
N SER A 278 8.20 -15.69 -5.18
CA SER A 278 7.97 -16.34 -6.47
C SER A 278 6.52 -16.79 -6.64
#